data_AF-A0A9D4L464-F1
#
_entry.id   AF-A0A9D4L464-F1
#
_cell.length_a   1.000
_cell.length_b   1.000
_cell.length_c   1.000
_cell.angle_alpha   90.00
_cell.angle_beta   90.00
_cell.angle_gamma   90.00
#
_symmetry.space_group_name_H-M   'P 1'
#
loop_
_entity.id
_entity.type
_entity.pdbx_description
1 polymer ?
#
loop_
_entity_poly.entity_id
_entity_poly.type
_entity_poly.pdbx_seq_one_letter_code
_entity_poly.pdbx_strand_id
1 'polypeptide(L)' 'MVPDNLARLGLTINKGISKVFRTNASNNTPITVQGKALEEVDSFTYLGSILDNQGGTDADV' A
#
# COMPACT_ATOMS: atom_id res chain seq x y z
N MET A 1 -2.20 24.69 9.10
CA MET A 1 -2.06 23.24 9.33
C MET A 1 -3.19 22.56 8.59
N VAL A 2 -2.92 21.91 7.45
CA VAL A 2 -3.95 21.17 6.71
C VAL A 2 -4.31 19.95 7.57
N PRO A 3 -5.59 19.72 7.90
CA PRO A 3 -5.97 18.52 8.65
C PRO A 3 -5.55 17.28 7.86
N ASP A 4 -5.03 16.29 8.58
CA ASP A 4 -4.77 14.97 8.01
C ASP A 4 -6.07 14.47 7.34
N ASN A 5 -6.06 14.20 6.03
CA ASN A 5 -7.28 13.94 5.26
C ASN A 5 -8.09 12.77 5.85
N LEU A 6 -7.40 11.80 6.47
CA LEU A 6 -8.01 10.69 7.19
C LEU A 6 -8.88 11.15 8.36
N ALA A 7 -8.40 12.14 9.13
CA ALA A 7 -9.13 12.69 10.28
C ALA A 7 -10.41 13.40 9.84
N ARG A 8 -10.41 14.06 8.67
CA ARG A 8 -11.61 14.68 8.09
C ARG A 8 -12.67 13.66 7.69
N LEU A 9 -12.24 12.46 7.31
CA LEU A 9 -13.11 11.36 6.90
C LEU A 9 -13.49 10.45 8.07
N GLY A 10 -12.99 10.70 9.29
CA GLY A 10 -13.17 9.81 10.44
C GLY A 10 -12.52 8.43 10.26
N LEU A 11 -11.54 8.32 9.36
CA LEU A 11 -10.86 7.07 9.04
C LEU A 11 -9.60 6.89 9.87
N THR A 12 -9.33 5.65 10.26
CA THR A 12 -8.09 5.25 10.94
C THR A 12 -7.41 4.15 10.15
N ILE A 13 -6.11 4.30 9.89
CA ILE A 13 -5.30 3.25 9.26
C ILE A 13 -4.95 2.19 10.30
N ASN A 14 -5.33 0.93 10.03
CA ASN A 14 -4.87 -0.20 10.81
C ASN A 14 -3.49 -0.65 10.35
N LYS A 15 -2.46 -0.24 11.07
CA LYS A 15 -1.05 -0.50 10.74
C LYS A 15 -0.66 -1.99 10.78
N GLY A 16 -1.44 -2.85 11.43
CA GLY A 16 -1.18 -4.30 11.48
C GLY A 16 -1.73 -5.05 10.27
N ILE A 17 -2.66 -4.43 9.53
CA ILE A 17 -3.29 -5.02 8.34
C ILE A 17 -2.84 -4.30 7.07
N SER A 18 -2.70 -2.97 7.14
CA SER A 18 -2.29 -2.15 6.01
C SER A 18 -0.84 -2.45 5.63
N LYS A 19 -0.65 -2.82 4.38
CA LYS A 19 0.65 -3.02 3.73
C LYS A 19 0.78 -2.06 2.55
N VAL A 20 2.00 -1.90 2.07
CA VAL A 20 2.34 -1.06 0.94
C VAL A 20 2.66 -1.94 -0.25
N PHE A 21 2.02 -1.68 -1.38
CA PHE A 21 2.39 -2.26 -2.66
C PHE A 21 2.88 -1.12 -3.55
N ARG A 22 4.08 -1.25 -4.13
CA ARG A 22 4.64 -0.27 -5.07
C ARG A 22 4.70 -0.87 -6.46
N THR A 23 4.20 -0.13 -7.43
CA THR A 23 4.36 -0.41 -8.86
C THR A 23 5.06 0.79 -9.51
N ASN A 24 6.00 0.54 -10.43
CA ASN A 24 6.71 1.56 -11.19
C ASN A 24 7.43 2.65 -10.35
N ALA A 25 7.67 2.39 -9.06
CA ALA A 25 8.37 3.33 -8.19
C ALA A 25 9.88 3.06 -8.22
N SER A 26 10.68 4.10 -8.45
CA SER A 26 12.15 4.03 -8.38
C SER A 26 12.70 4.23 -6.97
N ASN A 27 11.84 4.58 -6.00
CA ASN A 27 12.24 4.83 -4.62
C ASN A 27 11.69 3.78 -3.66
N ASN A 28 12.56 3.38 -2.73
CA ASN A 28 12.25 2.42 -1.65
C ASN A 28 12.10 3.14 -0.31
N THR A 29 11.71 4.41 -0.31
CA THR A 29 11.55 5.18 0.93
C THR A 29 10.38 4.60 1.72
N PRO A 30 10.57 4.13 2.96
CA PRO A 30 9.50 3.50 3.73
C PRO A 30 8.30 4.43 3.92
N ILE A 31 7.09 3.91 3.71
CA ILE A 31 5.87 4.67 4.03
C ILE A 31 5.60 4.45 5.51
N THR A 32 5.63 5.55 6.26
CA THR A 32 5.40 5.53 7.70
C THR A 32 4.02 6.08 8.05
N VAL A 33 3.27 5.35 8.87
CA VAL A 33 2.02 5.83 9.46
C VAL A 33 2.20 5.97 10.96
N GLN A 34 2.10 7.21 11.46
CA GLN A 34 2.30 7.55 12.87
C GLN A 34 3.64 6.97 13.41
N GLY A 35 4.73 7.19 12.68
CA GLY A 35 6.08 6.77 13.08
C GLY A 35 6.40 5.28 12.91
N LYS A 36 5.49 4.45 12.39
CA LYS A 36 5.77 3.04 12.05
C LYS A 36 5.79 2.85 10.55
N ALA A 37 6.86 2.25 10.03
CA ALA A 37 6.91 1.80 8.64
C ALA A 37 5.90 0.66 8.43
N LEU A 38 5.18 0.71 7.32
CA LEU A 38 4.32 -0.40 6.89
C LEU A 38 5.15 -1.44 6.13
N GLU A 39 4.74 -2.70 6.22
CA GLU A 39 5.33 -3.79 5.44
C GLU A 39 5.08 -3.56 3.94
N GLU A 40 6.11 -3.77 3.14
CA GLU A 40 6.00 -3.74 1.69
C GLU A 40 5.78 -5.15 1.14
N VAL A 41 4.87 -5.29 0.19
CA VAL A 41 4.54 -6.57 -0.47
C VAL A 41 4.84 -6.51 -1.96
N ASP A 42 5.28 -7.64 -2.50
CA ASP A 42 5.62 -7.79 -3.91
C ASP A 42 4.40 -8.10 -4.79
N SER A 43 3.30 -8.57 -4.20
CA SER A 43 2.03 -8.78 -4.89
C SER A 43 0.82 -8.63 -3.97
N PHE A 44 -0.34 -8.36 -4.56
CA PHE A 44 -1.62 -8.40 -3.86
C PHE A 44 -2.78 -8.73 -4.81
N THR A 45 -3.85 -9.31 -4.28
CA THR A 45 -5.06 -9.57 -5.05
C THR A 45 -5.99 -8.37 -5.02
N TYR A 46 -6.31 -7.82 -6.18
CA TYR A 46 -7.31 -6.77 -6.37
C TYR A 46 -8.41 -7.26 -7.30
N LEU A 47 -9.64 -7.33 -6.77
CA LEU A 47 -10.84 -7.75 -7.53
C LEU A 47 -10.67 -9.09 -8.28
N GLY A 48 -9.91 -10.02 -7.72
CA GLY A 48 -9.66 -11.35 -8.29
C GLY A 48 -8.44 -11.43 -9.21
N SER A 49 -7.81 -10.30 -9.56
CA SER A 49 -6.55 -10.27 -10.28
C SER A 49 -5.38 -10.17 -9.31
N ILE A 50 -4.28 -10.86 -9.60
CA ILE A 50 -3.02 -10.69 -8.89
C ILE A 50 -2.28 -9.54 -9.57
N LEU A 51 -1.91 -8.53 -8.77
CA LEU A 51 -1.04 -7.45 -9.19
C LEU A 51 0.34 -7.71 -8.59
N ASP A 52 1.36 -7.74 -9.44
CA ASP A 52 2.76 -7.85 -9.02
C ASP A 52 3.54 -6.55 -9.24
N ASN A 53 4.68 -6.42 -8.55
CA ASN A 53 5.55 -5.25 -8.63
C ASN A 53 6.22 -5.08 -10.03
N GLN A 54 6.09 -6.06 -10.92
CA GLN A 54 6.59 -6.05 -12.30
C GLN A 54 5.54 -5.50 -13.29
N GLY A 55 4.33 -5.18 -12.82
CA GLY A 55 3.25 -4.64 -13.64
C GLY A 55 2.49 -5.72 -14.43
N GLY A 56 2.72 -6.99 -14.10
CA GLY A 56 2.13 -8.14 -14.77
C GLY A 56 0.82 -8.58 -14.13
N THR A 57 -0.16 -8.86 -15.00
CA THR A 57 -1.30 -9.77 -14.73
C THR A 57 -0.96 -11.21 -15.15
N ASP A 58 0.31 -11.50 -15.46
CA ASP A 58 0.78 -12.73 -16.13
C ASP A 58 0.78 -13.97 -15.23
N ALA A 59 0.46 -13.81 -13.94
CA ALA A 59 0.04 -14.93 -13.11
C ALA A 59 -1.42 -15.25 -13.43
N ASP A 60 -1.64 -15.92 -14.58
CA ASP A 60 -2.89 -16.62 -14.85
C ASP A 60 -3.25 -17.52 -13.65
N VAL A 61 -4.53 -17.48 -13.26
CA VAL A 61 -5.12 -18.21 -12.12
C VAL A 61 -5.28 -19.70 -12.41
#